data_AF-A0A7G2K086-F1
#
_entry.id   AF-A0A7G2K086-F1
#
_cell.length_a   1.000
_cell.length_b   1.000
_cell.length_c   1.000
_cell.angle_alpha   90.00
_cell.angle_beta   90.00
_cell.angle_gamma   90.00
#
_symmetry.space_group_name_H-M   'P 1'
#
loop_
_entity.id
_entity.type
_entity.pdbx_description
1 polymer ?
#
loop_
_entity_poly.entity_id
_entity_poly.type
_entity_poly.pdbx_seq_one_letter_code
_entity_poly.pdbx_strand_id
1 'polypeptide(L)'
;MATPEGVWHLSRPLYQFNFEPVGVGDLIAGTFLANLLNGKSDVEAFEAMNNEVAGVMKTTFELGSYELQTIATRFEILDPSSNYKAEKVA
;
A
#
# COMPACT_ATOMS: atom_id res chain seq x y z
N MET A 1 9.71 -5.23 6.57
CA MET A 1 10.70 -4.13 6.65
C MET A 1 11.65 -4.41 7.80
N ALA A 2 12.94 -4.15 7.66
CA ALA A 2 13.92 -4.29 8.74
C ALA A 2 14.59 -2.94 9.00
N THR A 3 14.72 -2.56 10.27
CA THR A 3 15.41 -1.35 10.74
C THR A 3 16.28 -1.72 11.96
N PRO A 4 17.15 -0.84 12.47
CA PRO A 4 17.89 -1.09 13.71
C PRO A 4 17.00 -1.39 14.92
N GLU A 5 15.76 -0.91 14.91
CA GLU A 5 14.79 -1.09 15.99
C GLU A 5 14.04 -2.44 15.89
N GLY A 6 14.15 -3.18 14.77
CA GLY A 6 13.61 -4.53 14.61
C GLY A 6 13.22 -4.93 13.20
N VAL A 7 12.37 -5.96 13.08
CA VAL A 7 11.80 -6.43 11.81
C VAL A 7 10.28 -6.41 11.91
N TRP A 8 9.64 -5.85 10.90
CA TRP A 8 8.19 -5.76 10.78
C TRP A 8 7.69 -6.55 9.59
N HIS A 9 6.63 -7.31 9.81
CA HIS A 9 5.82 -7.95 8.79
C HIS A 9 4.53 -7.15 8.59
N LEU A 10 4.03 -7.10 7.37
CA LEU A 10 2.78 -6.42 7.04
C LEU A 10 2.10 -7.17 5.91
N SER A 11 0.79 -7.32 6.02
CA SER A 11 -0.04 -8.03 5.06
C SER A 11 -1.32 -7.26 4.76
N ARG A 12 -1.87 -7.49 3.57
CA ARG A 12 -3.20 -7.07 3.13
C ARG A 12 -3.84 -8.20 2.33
N PRO A 13 -5.17 -8.25 2.17
CA PRO A 13 -5.84 -9.25 1.34
C PRO A 13 -5.28 -9.30 -0.08
N LEU A 14 -5.19 -10.50 -0.63
CA LEU A 14 -4.83 -10.73 -2.03
C LEU A 14 -6.10 -10.79 -2.88
N TYR A 15 -6.08 -10.11 -4.02
CA TYR A 15 -7.17 -10.16 -5.00
C TYR A 15 -6.77 -11.04 -6.17
N GLN A 16 -7.70 -11.87 -6.64
CA GLN A 16 -7.45 -12.75 -7.79
C GLN A 16 -7.84 -12.02 -9.08
N PHE A 17 -6.87 -11.45 -9.77
CA PHE A 17 -7.10 -10.84 -11.08
C PHE A 17 -7.07 -11.88 -12.19
N ASN A 18 -7.73 -11.58 -13.31
CA ASN A 18 -7.56 -12.38 -14.54
C ASN A 18 -6.15 -12.25 -15.11
N PHE A 19 -5.55 -11.06 -14.94
CA PHE A 19 -4.16 -10.75 -15.25
C PHE A 19 -3.63 -9.85 -14.13
N GLU A 20 -2.47 -10.18 -13.59
CA GLU A 20 -1.86 -9.37 -12.53
C GLU A 20 -1.61 -7.93 -13.02
N PRO A 21 -2.10 -6.90 -12.32
CA PRO A 21 -1.92 -5.52 -12.73
C PRO A 21 -0.44 -5.13 -12.62
N VAL A 22 0.06 -4.43 -13.63
CA VAL A 22 1.42 -3.90 -13.66
C VAL A 22 1.55 -2.61 -12.85
N GLY A 23 2.75 -2.28 -12.38
CA GLY A 23 3.03 -1.01 -11.68
C GLY A 23 2.76 -1.01 -10.17
N VAL A 24 2.36 -2.14 -9.57
CA VAL A 24 2.13 -2.22 -8.10
C VAL A 24 3.42 -1.96 -7.32
N GLY A 25 4.56 -2.43 -7.82
CA GLY A 25 5.87 -2.15 -7.22
C GLY A 25 6.27 -0.68 -7.27
N ASP A 26 6.00 0.00 -8.39
CA ASP A 26 6.25 1.43 -8.56
C ASP A 26 5.38 2.25 -7.61
N LEU A 27 4.10 1.87 -7.48
CA LEU A 27 3.18 2.49 -6.53
C LEU A 27 3.69 2.33 -5.09
N ILE A 28 4.07 1.11 -4.68
CA ILE A 28 4.64 0.82 -3.35
C ILE A 28 5.86 1.71 -3.07
N ALA A 29 6.82 1.75 -4.00
CA ALA A 29 8.04 2.53 -3.82
C ALA A 29 7.74 4.03 -3.71
N GLY A 30 6.87 4.55 -4.59
CA GLY A 30 6.50 5.96 -4.63
C GLY A 30 5.76 6.41 -3.37
N THR A 31 4.74 5.65 -2.93
CA THR A 31 3.97 6.01 -1.74
C THR A 31 4.77 5.83 -0.46
N PHE A 32 5.61 4.79 -0.36
CA PHE A 32 6.49 4.63 0.81
C PHE A 32 7.46 5.80 0.93
N LEU A 33 8.15 6.17 -0.16
CA LEU A 33 9.06 7.32 -0.17
C LEU A 33 8.31 8.63 0.14
N ALA A 34 7.14 8.85 -0.46
CA ALA A 34 6.34 10.04 -0.20
C ALA A 34 5.97 10.17 1.28
N ASN A 35 5.60 9.07 1.93
CA ASN A 35 5.26 9.06 3.36
C ASN A 35 6.46 9.39 4.25
N LEU A 36 7.64 8.84 3.95
CA LEU A 36 8.89 9.18 4.64
C LEU A 36 9.26 10.65 4.47
N LEU A 37 9.17 11.18 3.25
CA LEU A 37 9.47 12.60 2.96
C LEU A 37 8.47 13.55 3.64
N ASN A 38 7.26 13.10 3.94
CA ASN A 38 6.27 13.84 4.72
C ASN A 38 6.42 13.65 6.24
N GLY A 39 7.52 13.04 6.70
CA GLY A 39 7.91 13.02 8.11
C GLY A 39 7.29 11.90 8.94
N LYS A 40 6.62 10.92 8.33
CA LYS A 40 6.21 9.70 9.03
C LYS A 40 7.44 8.90 9.45
N SER A 41 7.39 8.23 10.59
CA SER A 41 8.41 7.24 10.96
C SER A 41 8.40 6.05 9.99
N ASP A 42 9.46 5.24 10.00
CA ASP A 42 9.58 4.07 9.11
C ASP A 42 8.34 3.16 9.17
N VAL A 43 7.87 2.83 10.38
CA VAL A 43 6.72 1.93 10.57
C VAL A 43 5.42 2.60 10.14
N GLU A 44 5.21 3.88 10.50
CA GLU A 44 4.03 4.63 10.07
C GLU A 44 3.97 4.78 8.54
N ALA A 45 5.10 5.03 7.89
CA ALA A 45 5.19 5.10 6.44
C ALA A 45 4.93 3.74 5.79
N PHE A 46 5.43 2.65 6.39
CA PHE A 46 5.22 1.29 5.91
C PHE A 46 3.75 0.88 5.99
N GLU A 47 3.08 1.21 7.09
CA GLU A 47 1.64 1.02 7.26
C GLU A 47 0.83 1.89 6.30
N ALA A 48 1.13 3.19 6.19
CA ALA A 48 0.43 4.11 5.31
C ALA A 48 0.48 3.63 3.86
N MET A 49 1.68 3.36 3.33
CA MET A 49 1.85 2.82 1.99
C MET A 49 1.00 1.57 1.74
N ASN A 50 0.96 0.63 2.68
CA ASN A 50 0.23 -0.61 2.48
C ASN A 50 -1.29 -0.39 2.42
N ASN A 51 -1.82 0.53 3.22
CA ASN A 51 -3.24 0.88 3.21
C ASN A 51 -3.63 1.67 1.94
N GLU A 52 -2.77 2.58 1.49
CA GLU A 52 -2.93 3.30 0.23
C GLU A 52 -2.96 2.35 -0.98
N VAL A 53 -1.98 1.44 -1.04
CA VAL A 53 -1.91 0.41 -2.07
C VAL A 53 -3.10 -0.56 -1.98
N ALA A 54 -3.55 -0.91 -0.77
CA ALA A 54 -4.74 -1.75 -0.59
C ALA A 54 -5.99 -1.13 -1.22
N GLY A 55 -6.20 0.18 -1.03
CA GLY A 55 -7.29 0.92 -1.68
C GLY A 55 -7.23 0.83 -3.21
N VAL A 56 -6.02 0.96 -3.80
CA VAL A 56 -5.83 0.88 -5.25
C VAL A 56 -6.09 -0.53 -5.76
N MET A 57 -5.58 -1.55 -5.08
CA MET A 57 -5.79 -2.94 -5.47
C MET A 57 -7.27 -3.32 -5.41
N LYS A 58 -7.96 -2.94 -4.31
CA LYS A 58 -9.39 -3.16 -4.15
C LYS A 58 -10.20 -2.50 -5.26
N THR A 59 -9.96 -1.21 -5.51
CA THR A 59 -10.70 -0.45 -6.53
C THR A 59 -10.44 -1.00 -7.94
N THR A 60 -9.19 -1.34 -8.24
CA THR A 60 -8.82 -1.98 -9.53
C THR A 60 -9.58 -3.30 -9.72
N PHE A 61 -9.65 -4.11 -8.68
CA PHE A 61 -10.36 -5.39 -8.69
C PHE A 61 -11.88 -5.22 -8.84
N GLU A 62 -12.50 -4.35 -8.04
CA GLU A 62 -13.95 -4.11 -8.05
C GLU A 62 -14.44 -3.55 -9.39
N LEU A 63 -13.61 -2.78 -10.09
CA LEU A 63 -13.90 -2.26 -11.43
C LEU A 63 -13.55 -3.24 -12.55
N GLY A 64 -12.98 -4.42 -12.24
CA GLY A 64 -12.58 -5.41 -13.24
C GLY A 64 -11.52 -4.88 -14.22
N SER A 65 -10.69 -3.93 -13.78
CA SER A 65 -9.70 -3.27 -14.64
C SER A 65 -8.37 -4.01 -14.62
N TYR A 66 -7.67 -3.99 -15.76
CA TYR A 66 -6.28 -4.45 -15.83
C TYR A 66 -5.30 -3.37 -15.35
N GLU A 67 -5.54 -2.11 -15.74
CA GLU A 67 -4.70 -0.98 -15.34
C GLU A 67 -5.05 -0.49 -13.93
N LEU A 68 -4.03 -0.12 -13.15
CA LEU A 68 -4.23 0.38 -11.80
C LEU A 68 -5.10 1.64 -11.79
N GLN A 69 -6.10 1.65 -10.92
CA GLN A 69 -7.08 2.74 -10.83
C GLN A 69 -6.60 3.89 -9.93
N THR A 70 -5.37 4.36 -10.13
CA THR A 70 -4.72 5.38 -9.26
C THR A 70 -5.48 6.70 -9.23
N ILE A 71 -5.98 7.18 -10.37
CA ILE A 71 -6.76 8.42 -10.45
C ILE A 71 -8.13 8.28 -9.77
N ALA A 72 -8.81 7.15 -9.97
CA ALA A 72 -10.11 6.89 -9.33
C ALA A 72 -9.97 6.76 -7.81
N THR A 73 -8.83 6.21 -7.36
CA THR A 73 -8.54 5.94 -5.94
C THR A 73 -7.87 7.12 -5.23
N ARG A 74 -7.65 8.27 -5.87
CA ARG A 74 -6.84 9.38 -5.31
C ARG A 74 -7.24 9.84 -3.91
N PHE A 75 -8.53 9.81 -3.56
CA PHE A 75 -9.00 10.20 -2.22
C PHE A 75 -8.78 9.08 -1.19
N GLU A 76 -8.95 7.83 -1.59
CA GLU A 76 -8.63 6.66 -0.78
C GLU A 76 -7.11 6.51 -0.57
N ILE A 77 -6.28 7.02 -1.49
CA ILE A 77 -4.82 7.16 -1.27
C ILE A 77 -4.53 8.26 -0.22
N LEU A 78 -5.29 9.35 -0.20
CA LEU A 78 -5.09 10.42 0.78
C LEU A 78 -5.58 10.04 2.17
N ASP A 79 -6.67 9.30 2.25
CA ASP A 79 -7.32 8.86 3.48
C ASP A 79 -7.84 7.43 3.31
N PRO A 80 -6.99 6.40 3.49
CA PRO A 80 -7.38 5.02 3.30
C PRO A 80 -8.46 4.58 4.29
N SER A 81 -9.50 3.91 3.79
CA SER A 81 -10.55 3.28 4.60
C SER A 81 -10.06 2.07 5.41
N SER A 82 -8.92 1.50 5.01
CA SER A 82 -8.27 0.38 5.68
C SER A 82 -7.22 0.84 6.70
N ASN A 83 -6.97 0.00 7.72
CA ASN A 83 -5.99 0.27 8.77
C ASN A 83 -5.20 -0.99 9.15
N TYR A 84 -4.60 -1.65 8.16
CA TYR A 84 -3.68 -2.76 8.38
C TYR A 84 -2.43 -2.28 9.11
N LYS A 85 -2.04 -3.02 10.16
CA LYS A 85 -0.93 -2.70 11.04
C LYS A 85 0.24 -3.63 10.84
N ALA A 86 1.44 -3.07 10.99
CA ALA A 86 2.67 -3.81 10.92
C ALA A 86 2.91 -4.53 12.25
N GLU A 87 3.30 -5.79 12.16
CA GLU A 87 3.60 -6.62 13.33
C GLU A 87 5.11 -6.77 13.46
N LYS A 88 5.65 -6.49 14.64
CA LYS A 88 7.07 -6.73 14.92
C LYS A 88 7.31 -8.23 15.09
N VAL A 89 8.22 -8.78 14.29
CA VAL A 89 8.49 -10.23 14.23
C VAL A 89 9.92 -10.61 14.63
N ALA A 90 10.84 -9.65 14.73
CA ALA A 90 12.18 -9.82 15.30
C ALA A 90 12.72 -8.50 15.86
#